data_AF-A0A815H8N5-F1
#
_entry.id   AF-A0A815H8N5-F1
#
_cell.length_a   1.000
_cell.length_b   1.000
_cell.length_c   1.000
_cell.angle_alpha   90.00
_cell.angle_beta   90.00
_cell.angle_gamma   90.00
#
_symmetry.space_group_name_H-M   'P 1'
#
loop_
_entity.id
_entity.type
_entity.pdbx_description
1 polymer ?
#
loop_
_entity_poly.entity_id
_entity_poly.type
_entity_poly.pdbx_seq_one_letter_code
_entity_poly.pdbx_strand_id
1 'polypeptide(L)'
;MAQLQQMKISIIILYCLLYWTFGSPDERRLLKHLLIEQQYNKLERPAQNISEPVTVSIGFSLLQIMNFDPKKQVLVTNAWMTHVRILTKKI
;
A
#
# COMPACT_ATOMS: atom_id res chain seq x y z
N MET A 1 6.09 49.55 -14.19
CA MET A 1 6.99 48.47 -14.68
C MET A 1 7.04 47.26 -13.74
N ALA A 2 7.27 47.43 -12.43
CA ALA A 2 7.35 46.32 -11.46
C ALA A 2 6.07 45.46 -11.35
N GLN A 3 4.87 46.08 -11.37
CA GLN A 3 3.59 45.35 -11.31
C GLN A 3 3.36 44.44 -12.52
N LEU A 4 3.74 44.89 -13.73
CA LEU A 4 3.63 44.09 -14.95
C LEU A 4 4.57 42.88 -14.91
N GLN A 5 5.76 43.04 -14.33
CA GLN A 5 6.71 41.94 -14.13
C GLN A 5 6.18 40.93 -13.10
N GLN A 6 5.56 41.40 -12.02
CA GLN A 6 4.94 40.55 -11.00
C GLN A 6 3.76 39.74 -11.58
N MET A 7 2.92 40.34 -12.42
CA MET A 7 1.83 39.62 -13.10
C MET A 7 2.33 38.53 -14.04
N LYS A 8 3.41 38.77 -14.80
CA LYS A 8 4.03 37.77 -15.67
C LYS A 8 4.59 36.58 -14.90
N ILE A 9 5.27 36.85 -13.79
CA ILE A 9 5.82 35.79 -12.92
C ILE A 9 4.68 34.94 -12.35
N SER A 10 3.57 35.56 -11.92
CA SER A 10 2.40 34.84 -11.44
C SER A 10 1.79 33.90 -12.49
N ILE A 11 1.70 34.34 -13.74
CA ILE A 11 1.19 33.53 -14.86
C ILE A 11 2.11 32.35 -15.16
N ILE A 12 3.43 32.54 -15.11
CA ILE A 12 4.42 31.47 -15.31
C ILE A 12 4.32 30.44 -14.19
N ILE A 13 4.21 30.88 -12.94
CA ILE A 13 4.02 29.99 -11.78
C ILE A 13 2.72 29.18 -11.93
N LEU A 14 1.62 29.82 -12.34
CA LEU A 14 0.36 29.13 -12.60
C LEU A 14 0.50 28.08 -13.72
N TYR A 15 1.20 28.39 -14.80
CA TYR A 15 1.43 27.45 -15.90
C TYR A 15 2.29 26.24 -15.45
N CYS A 16 3.34 26.48 -14.68
CA CYS A 16 4.18 25.42 -14.11
C CYS A 16 3.40 24.53 -13.14
N LEU A 17 2.54 25.12 -12.28
CA LEU A 17 1.70 24.36 -11.36
C LEU A 17 0.68 23.49 -12.11
N LEU A 18 0.09 23.98 -13.19
CA LEU A 18 -0.83 23.19 -14.02
C LEU A 18 -0.12 22.05 -14.76
N TYR A 19 1.10 22.28 -15.26
CA TYR A 19 1.87 21.27 -15.99
C TYR A 19 2.31 20.09 -15.10
N TRP A 20 2.54 20.33 -13.80
CA TRP A 20 2.99 19.30 -12.86
C TRP A 20 1.89 18.33 -12.40
N THR A 21 0.64 18.52 -12.83
CA THR A 21 -0.50 17.70 -12.37
C THR A 21 -0.60 16.32 -13.03
N PHE A 22 0.30 15.96 -13.95
CA PHE A 22 0.37 14.63 -14.57
C PHE A 22 1.09 13.59 -13.68
N GLY A 23 0.59 13.39 -12.47
CA GLY A 23 0.98 12.28 -11.60
C GLY A 23 0.28 10.97 -11.95
N SER A 24 1.00 9.84 -11.85
CA SER A 24 0.48 8.46 -11.86
C SER A 24 0.01 7.78 -13.18
N PRO A 25 0.36 8.19 -14.42
CA PRO A 25 0.03 7.38 -15.61
C PRO A 25 0.62 5.96 -15.56
N ASP A 26 1.87 5.83 -15.13
CA ASP A 26 2.54 4.53 -15.03
C ASP A 26 2.00 3.65 -13.92
N GLU A 27 1.59 4.24 -12.79
CA GLU A 27 0.92 3.52 -11.71
C GLU A 27 -0.40 2.91 -12.20
N ARG A 28 -1.21 3.69 -12.92
CA ARG A 28 -2.47 3.22 -13.51
C ARG A 28 -2.21 2.12 -14.55
N ARG A 29 -1.19 2.26 -15.38
CA ARG A 29 -0.78 1.24 -16.36
C ARG A 29 -0.36 -0.05 -15.67
N LEU A 30 0.48 0.03 -14.64
CA LEU A 30 0.94 -1.14 -13.88
C LEU A 30 -0.23 -1.83 -13.17
N LEU A 31 -1.11 -1.07 -12.52
CA LEU A 31 -2.28 -1.62 -11.84
C LEU A 31 -3.20 -2.35 -12.81
N LYS A 32 -3.48 -1.75 -13.98
CA LYS A 32 -4.27 -2.37 -15.04
C LYS A 32 -3.64 -3.67 -15.51
N HIS A 33 -2.33 -3.65 -15.77
CA HIS A 33 -1.60 -4.84 -16.20
C HIS A 33 -1.71 -5.95 -15.14
N LEU A 34 -1.35 -5.68 -13.88
CA LEU A 34 -1.30 -6.68 -12.81
C LEU A 34 -2.67 -7.25 -12.43
N LEU A 35 -3.73 -6.43 -12.41
CA LEU A 35 -5.03 -6.87 -11.91
C LEU A 35 -6.00 -7.31 -13.01
N ILE A 36 -5.97 -6.67 -14.18
CA ILE A 36 -6.94 -6.89 -15.25
C ILE A 36 -6.33 -7.78 -16.34
N GLU A 37 -5.19 -7.38 -16.90
CA GLU A 37 -4.59 -8.09 -18.05
C GLU A 37 -4.05 -9.47 -17.65
N GLN A 38 -3.53 -9.62 -16.43
CA GLN A 38 -3.08 -10.89 -15.86
C GLN A 38 -4.21 -11.71 -15.18
N GLN A 39 -5.47 -11.27 -15.27
CA GLN A 39 -6.65 -11.96 -14.70
C GLN A 39 -6.50 -12.38 -13.23
N TYR A 40 -5.99 -11.48 -12.38
CA TYR A 40 -5.74 -11.80 -10.98
C TYR A 40 -7.03 -12.13 -10.21
N ASN A 41 -7.16 -13.38 -9.76
CA ASN A 41 -8.28 -13.85 -8.97
C ASN A 41 -7.94 -13.85 -7.47
N LYS A 42 -8.63 -13.02 -6.68
CA LYS A 42 -8.44 -12.92 -5.23
C LYS A 42 -8.88 -14.18 -4.46
N LEU A 43 -9.72 -15.02 -5.05
CA LEU A 43 -10.22 -16.25 -4.43
C LEU A 43 -9.28 -17.42 -4.64
N GLU A 44 -8.35 -17.31 -5.59
CA GLU A 44 -7.39 -18.35 -5.88
C GLU A 44 -6.18 -18.26 -4.95
N ARG A 45 -5.72 -19.44 -4.55
CA ARG A 45 -4.55 -19.58 -3.71
C ARG A 45 -3.29 -19.24 -4.52
N PRO A 46 -2.42 -18.33 -4.05
CA PRO A 46 -1.22 -17.93 -4.78
C PRO A 46 -0.11 -18.97 -4.61
N ALA A 47 -0.19 -20.07 -5.37
CA ALA A 47 0.82 -21.12 -5.43
C ALA A 47 1.04 -21.53 -6.90
N GLN A 48 2.29 -21.81 -7.28
CA GLN A 48 2.61 -22.24 -8.64
C GLN A 48 2.12 -23.68 -8.90
N ASN A 49 2.27 -24.55 -7.89
CA ASN A 49 1.87 -25.95 -7.97
C ASN A 49 0.74 -26.25 -6.97
N ILE A 50 -0.17 -27.14 -7.35
CA ILE A 50 -1.30 -27.57 -6.52
C ILE A 50 -0.80 -28.27 -5.24
N SER A 51 0.25 -29.09 -5.35
CA SER A 51 0.80 -29.88 -4.24
C SER A 51 1.64 -29.07 -3.24
N GLU A 52 2.10 -27.88 -3.62
CA GLU A 52 2.98 -27.08 -2.76
C GLU A 52 2.18 -26.23 -1.77
N PRO A 53 2.51 -26.23 -0.46
CA PRO A 53 1.84 -25.38 0.51
C PRO A 53 2.29 -23.91 0.40
N VAL A 54 1.43 -22.98 0.82
CA VAL A 54 1.76 -21.55 0.94
C VAL A 54 2.25 -21.29 2.36
N THR A 55 3.50 -20.89 2.54
CA THR A 55 4.04 -20.53 3.85
C THR A 55 3.75 -19.05 4.13
N VAL A 56 3.07 -18.79 5.25
CA VAL A 56 2.72 -17.43 5.68
C VAL A 56 3.51 -17.08 6.94
N SER A 57 4.31 -16.03 6.86
CA SER A 57 4.96 -15.42 8.02
C SER A 57 4.13 -14.25 8.51
N ILE A 58 3.72 -14.30 9.77
CA ILE A 58 2.93 -13.26 10.42
C ILE A 58 3.76 -12.65 11.54
N GLY A 59 3.87 -11.33 11.55
CA GLY A 59 4.46 -10.58 12.65
C GLY A 59 3.46 -9.57 13.20
N PHE A 60 3.40 -9.47 14.52
CA PHE A 60 2.66 -8.41 15.20
C PHE A 60 3.60 -7.62 16.12
N SER A 61 3.26 -6.36 16.33
CA SER A 61 3.93 -5.49 17.30
C SER A 61 2.90 -5.06 18.33
N LEU A 62 3.15 -5.46 19.56
CA LEU A 62 2.37 -5.01 20.70
C LEU A 62 2.66 -3.53 20.91
N LEU A 63 1.61 -2.70 20.91
CA LEU A 63 1.71 -1.30 21.26
C LEU A 63 1.48 -1.10 22.75
N GLN A 64 0.39 -1.67 23.27
CA GLN A 64 0.00 -1.49 24.67
C GLN A 64 -0.85 -2.65 25.19
N ILE A 65 -0.69 -2.99 26.47
CA ILE A 65 -1.65 -3.80 27.24
C ILE A 65 -2.70 -2.87 27.84
N MET A 66 -3.96 -3.01 27.42
CA MET A 66 -5.06 -2.14 27.85
C MET A 66 -5.72 -2.64 29.13
N ASN A 67 -5.95 -3.96 29.25
CA ASN A 67 -6.57 -4.55 30.43
C ASN A 67 -6.21 -6.03 30.56
N PHE A 68 -6.23 -6.55 31.79
CA PHE A 68 -6.12 -7.96 32.09
C PHE A 68 -7.16 -8.34 33.15
N ASP A 69 -8.09 -9.24 32.79
CA ASP A 69 -9.02 -9.85 33.73
C ASP A 69 -8.52 -11.26 34.10
N PRO A 70 -7.91 -11.45 35.29
CA PRO A 70 -7.38 -12.75 35.69
C PRO A 70 -8.47 -13.78 35.96
N LYS A 71 -9.68 -13.36 36.36
CA LYS A 71 -10.80 -14.27 36.62
C LYS A 71 -11.35 -14.82 35.31
N LYS A 72 -11.35 -14.01 34.25
CA LYS A 72 -11.80 -14.41 32.91
C LYS A 72 -10.67 -14.89 31.98
N GLN A 73 -9.41 -14.74 32.39
CA GLN A 73 -8.21 -15.02 31.58
C GLN A 73 -8.19 -14.26 30.24
N VAL A 74 -8.72 -13.02 30.25
CA VAL A 74 -8.78 -12.18 29.06
C VAL A 74 -7.74 -11.06 29.16
N LEU A 75 -6.83 -11.01 28.18
CA LEU A 75 -5.89 -9.92 27.97
C LEU A 75 -6.34 -9.08 26.78
N VAL A 76 -6.64 -7.81 27.02
CA VAL A 76 -7.03 -6.86 25.99
C VAL A 76 -5.80 -6.01 25.66
N THR A 77 -5.32 -6.08 24.43
CA THR A 77 -4.13 -5.34 23.97
C THR A 77 -4.41 -4.56 22.70
N ASN A 78 -3.70 -3.45 22.53
CA ASN A 78 -3.58 -2.76 21.26
C ASN A 78 -2.30 -3.24 20.60
N ALA A 79 -2.41 -3.84 19.42
CA ALA A 79 -1.29 -4.34 18.65
C ALA A 79 -1.54 -4.09 17.16
N TRP A 80 -0.45 -3.86 16.42
CA TRP A 80 -0.49 -3.77 14.97
C TRP A 80 0.02 -5.05 14.34
N MET A 81 -0.67 -5.50 13.29
CA MET A 81 -0.13 -6.53 12.40
C MET A 81 0.90 -5.87 11.50
N THR A 82 2.18 -6.19 11.71
CA THR A 82 3.30 -5.52 11.02
C THR A 82 3.55 -6.05 9.62
N HIS A 83 3.47 -7.36 9.44
CA HIS A 83 3.65 -7.97 8.14
C HIS A 83 2.93 -9.30 8.05
N VAL A 84 2.34 -9.52 6.88
CA VAL A 84 1.90 -10.83 6.40
C VAL A 84 2.70 -11.06 5.13
N ARG A 85 3.69 -11.95 5.20
CA ARG A 85 4.54 -12.29 4.05
C ARG A 85 4.21 -13.69 3.59
N ILE A 86 3.87 -13.80 2.31
CA ILE A 86 3.80 -15.10 1.64
C ILE A 86 5.23 -15.42 1.19
N LEU A 87 5.82 -16.47 1.79
CA LEU A 87 7.13 -16.96 1.39
C LEU A 87 6.94 -17.86 0.18
N THR A 88 7.05 -17.28 -1.01
CA THR A 88 7.21 -18.07 -2.23
C THR A 88 8.66 -18.54 -2.31
N LYS A 89 8.88 -19.81 -2.65
CA LYS A 89 10.22 -20.26 -3.06
C LYS A 89 10.61 -19.43 -4.29
N LYS A 90 11.64 -18.59 -4.15
CA LYS A 90 12.28 -17.96 -5.31
C LYS A 90 12.84 -19.08 -6.19
N ILE A 91 12.49 -19.02 -7.47
CA ILE A 91 13.17 -19.74 -8.54
C ILE A 91 14.67 -19.44 -8.46
#